data_AF-A0A848D2F7-F1
#
_entry.id   AF-A0A848D2F7-F1
#
_cell.length_a   1.000
_cell.length_b   1.000
_cell.length_c   1.000
_cell.angle_alpha   90.00
_cell.angle_beta   90.00
_cell.angle_gamma   90.00
#
_symmetry.space_group_name_H-M   'P 1'
#
loop_
_entity.id
_entity.type
_entity.pdbx_description
1 polymer ?
#
loop_
_entity_poly.entity_id
_entity_poly.type
_entity_poly.pdbx_seq_one_letter_code
_entity_poly.pdbx_strand_id
1 'polypeptide(L)'
;MKTVLQSMDVGPIGTVTLSNGQKFDVPRLTNLKIIQIAKFVGVDGSQLYRQFKFIMSDETIDESEKLTMLFMNLPEEAVIRILAILLEIEAEQALQLDPVETLEIIEVYVDKANLGKAFTLVRSLTKKMFNFEIPDMKMILERIKAEAPGNESSNSLSEE
;
A
#
# COMPACT_ATOMS: atom_id res chain seq x y z
N MET A 1 -27.37 13.16 -26.67
CA MET A 1 -27.28 12.01 -25.75
C MET A 1 -25.84 11.91 -25.25
N LYS A 2 -25.54 12.42 -24.05
CA LYS A 2 -24.31 12.04 -23.32
C LYS A 2 -24.54 10.60 -22.85
N THR A 3 -23.84 9.65 -23.45
CA THR A 3 -24.04 8.21 -23.24
C THR A 3 -23.72 7.83 -21.80
N VAL A 4 -24.48 6.87 -21.25
CA VAL A 4 -24.31 6.24 -19.92
C VAL A 4 -22.85 5.88 -19.59
N LEU A 5 -22.02 5.65 -20.61
CA LEU A 5 -20.57 5.44 -20.52
C LEU A 5 -19.79 6.61 -19.90
N GLN A 6 -20.20 7.88 -20.11
CA GLN A 6 -19.54 9.05 -19.49
C GLN A 6 -19.88 9.19 -17.99
N SER A 7 -20.95 8.53 -17.53
CA SER A 7 -21.28 8.38 -16.11
C SER A 7 -20.73 7.08 -15.50
N MET A 8 -20.14 6.21 -16.32
CA MET A 8 -19.42 5.05 -15.85
C MET A 8 -17.96 5.43 -15.65
N ASP A 9 -17.40 4.97 -14.55
CA ASP A 9 -16.02 5.21 -14.15
C ASP A 9 -15.06 4.34 -15.00
N VAL A 10 -15.07 4.51 -16.33
CA VAL A 10 -14.36 3.65 -17.30
C VAL A 10 -13.14 4.35 -17.89
N GLY A 11 -12.00 3.64 -17.94
CA GLY A 11 -10.74 4.11 -18.49
C GLY A 11 -9.57 4.08 -17.48
N PRO A 12 -8.35 4.45 -17.92
CA PRO A 12 -7.20 4.58 -17.04
C PRO A 12 -7.35 5.79 -16.10
N ILE A 13 -6.70 5.73 -14.94
CA ILE A 13 -6.71 6.82 -13.94
C ILE A 13 -5.66 7.89 -14.22
N GLY A 14 -4.72 7.59 -15.11
CA GLY A 14 -3.66 8.48 -15.56
C GLY A 14 -2.77 7.79 -16.58
N THR A 15 -1.75 8.51 -17.03
CA THR A 15 -0.76 8.00 -17.99
C THR A 15 0.63 8.43 -17.53
N VAL A 16 1.59 7.51 -17.56
CA VAL A 16 3.01 7.75 -17.28
C VAL A 16 3.78 7.63 -18.60
N THR A 17 4.84 8.42 -18.77
CA THR A 17 5.73 8.30 -19.94
C THR A 17 6.97 7.53 -19.53
N LEU A 18 7.13 6.34 -20.09
CA LEU A 18 8.28 5.48 -19.81
C LEU A 18 9.55 6.05 -20.43
N SER A 19 10.70 5.59 -19.94
CA SER A 19 12.05 5.98 -20.37
C SER A 19 12.31 5.74 -21.85
N ASN A 20 11.62 4.76 -22.44
CA ASN A 20 11.65 4.45 -23.87
C ASN A 20 10.74 5.37 -24.72
N GLY A 21 10.09 6.37 -24.11
CA GLY A 21 9.16 7.30 -24.73
C GLY A 21 7.74 6.76 -24.95
N GLN A 22 7.47 5.51 -24.57
CA GLN A 22 6.12 4.95 -24.63
C GLN A 22 5.24 5.51 -23.52
N LYS A 23 3.94 5.58 -23.79
CA LYS A 23 2.94 5.95 -22.79
C LYS A 23 2.36 4.70 -22.16
N PHE A 24 2.40 4.64 -20.84
CA PHE A 24 1.79 3.60 -20.04
C PHE A 24 0.51 4.14 -19.40
N ASP A 25 -0.63 3.57 -19.78
CA ASP A 25 -1.92 3.92 -19.19
C ASP A 25 -2.09 3.20 -17.86
N VAL A 26 -2.08 3.97 -16.77
CA VAL A 26 -2.20 3.43 -15.41
C VAL A 26 -3.63 2.93 -15.20
N PRO A 27 -3.85 1.62 -15.01
CA PRO A 27 -5.20 1.10 -14.95
C PRO A 27 -5.85 1.40 -13.61
N ARG A 28 -7.18 1.61 -13.58
CA ARG A 28 -7.89 1.95 -12.33
C ARG A 28 -7.82 0.84 -11.28
N LEU A 29 -8.07 1.20 -10.02
CA LEU A 29 -8.43 0.22 -8.99
C LEU A 29 -9.85 -0.28 -9.22
N THR A 30 -9.99 -1.46 -9.83
CA THR A 30 -11.28 -2.13 -10.02
C THR A 30 -11.69 -2.92 -8.76
N ASN A 31 -12.97 -3.27 -8.65
CA ASN A 31 -13.46 -4.15 -7.57
C ASN A 31 -12.71 -5.48 -7.55
N LEU A 32 -12.37 -6.02 -8.73
CA LEU A 32 -11.61 -7.26 -8.85
C LEU A 32 -10.21 -7.13 -8.23
N LYS A 33 -9.48 -6.04 -8.53
CA LYS A 33 -8.16 -5.77 -7.94
C LYS A 33 -8.23 -5.64 -6.42
N ILE A 34 -9.23 -4.93 -5.90
CA ILE A 34 -9.42 -4.79 -4.45
C ILE A 34 -9.62 -6.16 -3.80
N ILE A 35 -10.42 -7.05 -4.41
CA ILE A 35 -10.63 -8.41 -3.92
C ILE A 35 -9.34 -9.25 -4.02
N GLN A 36 -8.59 -9.12 -5.11
CA GLN A 36 -7.32 -9.82 -5.29
C GLN A 36 -6.26 -9.36 -4.28
N ILE A 37 -6.15 -8.06 -4.03
CA ILE A 37 -5.29 -7.49 -2.98
C ILE A 37 -5.74 -7.99 -1.60
N ALA A 38 -7.04 -7.96 -1.30
CA ALA A 38 -7.56 -8.47 -0.02
C ALA A 38 -7.29 -9.97 0.17
N LYS A 39 -7.43 -10.77 -0.90
CA LYS A 39 -7.08 -12.20 -0.90
C LYS A 39 -5.59 -12.39 -0.67
N PHE A 40 -4.75 -11.60 -1.34
CA PHE A 40 -3.30 -11.62 -1.17
C PHE A 40 -2.94 -11.31 0.29
N VAL A 41 -3.47 -10.23 0.87
CA VAL A 41 -3.22 -9.87 2.27
C VAL A 41 -3.74 -10.94 3.24
N GLY A 42 -4.92 -11.52 2.98
CA GLY A 42 -5.48 -12.58 3.81
C GLY A 42 -4.72 -13.90 3.76
N VAL A 43 -4.18 -14.29 2.59
CA VAL A 43 -3.47 -15.56 2.40
C VAL A 43 -1.98 -15.39 2.66
N ASP A 44 -1.31 -14.62 1.80
CA ASP A 44 0.14 -14.43 1.81
C ASP A 44 0.54 -13.49 2.96
N GLY A 45 -0.23 -12.43 3.20
CA GLY A 45 -0.01 -11.50 4.32
C GLY A 45 -0.20 -12.16 5.69
N SER A 46 -1.09 -13.15 5.83
CA SER A 46 -1.22 -13.90 7.09
C SER A 46 0.01 -14.76 7.38
N GLN A 47 0.68 -15.27 6.34
CA GLN A 47 1.89 -16.05 6.48
C GLN A 47 3.08 -15.16 6.87
N LEU A 48 3.21 -13.99 6.23
CA LEU A 48 4.18 -12.97 6.64
C LEU A 48 3.94 -12.55 8.10
N TYR A 49 2.70 -12.22 8.45
CA TYR A 49 2.37 -11.81 9.81
C TYR A 49 2.73 -12.88 10.84
N ARG A 50 2.53 -14.17 10.54
CA ARG A 50 2.93 -15.26 11.44
C ARG A 50 4.45 -15.34 11.61
N GLN A 51 5.22 -15.10 10.55
CA GLN A 51 6.68 -15.07 10.61
C GLN A 51 7.21 -13.90 11.44
N PHE A 52 6.59 -12.73 11.29
CA PHE A 52 6.98 -11.50 12.00
C PHE A 52 6.25 -11.29 13.32
N LYS A 53 5.35 -12.19 13.72
CA LYS A 53 4.48 -12.00 14.90
C LYS A 53 5.29 -11.70 16.16
N PHE A 54 6.41 -12.37 16.36
CA PHE A 54 7.28 -12.17 17.53
C PHE A 54 7.89 -10.77 17.55
N ILE A 55 8.37 -10.28 16.41
CA ILE A 55 8.94 -8.94 16.25
C ILE A 55 7.84 -7.87 16.37
N MET A 56 6.68 -8.10 15.75
CA MET A 56 5.53 -7.18 15.78
C MET A 56 4.86 -7.10 17.15
N SER A 57 5.09 -8.08 18.03
CA SER A 57 4.55 -8.11 19.40
C SER A 57 5.59 -7.69 20.45
N ASP A 58 6.83 -7.39 20.05
CA ASP A 58 7.88 -6.97 20.95
C ASP A 58 7.75 -5.46 21.24
N GLU A 59 7.41 -5.12 22.47
CA GLU A 59 7.26 -3.71 22.90
C GLU A 59 8.61 -2.98 23.02
N THR A 60 9.74 -3.70 22.95
CA THR A 60 11.08 -3.11 23.01
C THR A 60 11.61 -2.64 21.65
N ILE A 61 10.95 -3.08 20.56
CA ILE A 61 11.30 -2.67 19.20
C ILE A 61 10.36 -1.57 18.76
N ASP A 62 10.95 -0.48 18.28
CA ASP A 62 10.25 0.66 17.71
C ASP A 62 9.37 0.24 16.52
N GLU A 63 8.18 0.81 16.36
CA GLU A 63 7.24 0.49 15.28
C GLU A 63 7.77 0.90 13.92
N SER A 64 8.56 1.98 13.82
CA SER A 64 9.23 2.32 12.56
C SER A 64 10.26 1.25 12.18
N GLU A 65 10.94 0.69 13.18
CA GLU A 65 11.90 -0.40 13.00
C GLU A 65 11.19 -1.72 12.65
N LYS A 66 10.08 -2.05 13.32
CA LYS A 66 9.21 -3.19 12.96
C LYS A 66 8.70 -3.09 11.53
N LEU A 67 8.24 -1.90 11.12
CA LEU A 67 7.75 -1.65 9.77
C LEU A 67 8.89 -1.79 8.75
N THR A 68 10.07 -1.26 9.07
CA THR A 68 11.27 -1.40 8.23
C THR A 68 11.68 -2.87 8.08
N MET A 69 11.68 -3.64 9.18
CA MET A 69 11.95 -5.08 9.14
C MET A 69 10.91 -5.82 8.29
N LEU A 70 9.63 -5.48 8.39
CA LEU A 70 8.58 -6.07 7.56
C LEU A 70 8.80 -5.76 6.07
N PHE A 71 9.13 -4.52 5.73
CA PHE A 71 9.38 -4.10 4.34
C PHE A 71 10.65 -4.71 3.76
N MET A 72 11.75 -4.76 4.52
CA MET A 72 13.02 -5.35 4.07
C MET A 72 12.93 -6.87 3.85
N ASN A 73 12.02 -7.53 4.56
CA ASN A 73 11.81 -8.97 4.44
C ASN A 73 10.54 -9.31 3.66
N LEU A 74 9.94 -8.35 2.95
CA LEU A 74 8.83 -8.65 2.06
C LEU A 74 9.38 -9.53 0.92
N PRO A 75 8.83 -10.74 0.69
CA PRO A 75 9.29 -11.59 -0.38
C PRO A 75 9.18 -10.88 -1.73
N GLU A 76 10.15 -11.07 -2.61
CA GLU A 76 10.13 -10.46 -3.93
C GLU A 76 8.86 -10.87 -4.70
N GLU A 77 8.46 -12.13 -4.57
CA GLU A 77 7.24 -12.68 -5.18
C GLU A 77 5.95 -12.05 -4.64
N ALA A 78 5.98 -11.49 -3.43
CA ALA A 78 4.87 -10.75 -2.86
C ALA A 78 4.75 -9.36 -3.51
N VAL A 79 5.88 -8.66 -3.66
CA VAL A 79 5.93 -7.35 -4.34
C VAL A 79 5.47 -7.49 -5.79
N ILE A 80 6.04 -8.46 -6.52
CA ILE A 80 5.72 -8.72 -7.93
C ILE A 80 4.23 -9.00 -8.12
N ARG A 81 3.64 -9.83 -7.24
CA ARG A 81 2.20 -10.15 -7.33
C ARG A 81 1.32 -8.93 -7.11
N ILE A 82 1.66 -8.07 -6.15
CA ILE A 82 0.90 -6.83 -5.91
C ILE A 82 1.02 -5.91 -7.14
N LEU A 83 2.22 -5.73 -7.68
CA LEU A 83 2.44 -4.91 -8.88
C LEU A 83 1.69 -5.47 -10.09
N ALA A 84 1.76 -6.78 -10.34
CA ALA A 84 1.02 -7.44 -11.42
C ALA A 84 -0.49 -7.21 -11.30
N ILE A 85 -1.06 -7.33 -10.10
CA ILE A 85 -2.49 -7.06 -9.84
C ILE A 85 -2.82 -5.58 -10.10
N LEU A 86 -1.98 -4.65 -9.62
CA LEU A 86 -2.23 -3.22 -9.79
C LEU A 86 -2.15 -2.81 -11.26
N LEU A 87 -1.13 -3.27 -11.95
CA LEU A 87 -0.79 -2.82 -13.30
C LEU A 87 -1.48 -3.62 -14.41
N GLU A 88 -2.18 -4.72 -14.07
CA GLU A 88 -2.81 -5.63 -15.06
C GLU A 88 -1.80 -6.21 -16.06
N ILE A 89 -0.62 -6.55 -15.57
CA ILE A 89 0.47 -7.15 -16.34
C ILE A 89 0.84 -8.51 -15.76
N GLU A 90 1.58 -9.30 -16.53
CA GLU A 90 2.13 -10.56 -16.05
C GLU A 90 3.24 -10.33 -15.02
N ALA A 91 3.41 -11.28 -14.10
CA ALA A 91 4.40 -11.18 -13.02
C ALA A 91 5.84 -10.99 -13.56
N GLU A 92 6.18 -11.68 -14.65
CA GLU A 92 7.48 -11.56 -15.31
C GLU A 92 7.71 -10.19 -15.93
N GLN A 93 6.65 -9.48 -16.30
CA GLN A 93 6.72 -8.11 -16.82
C GLN A 93 6.88 -7.11 -15.67
N ALA A 94 6.23 -7.34 -14.53
CA ALA A 94 6.38 -6.50 -13.34
C ALA A 94 7.84 -6.48 -12.82
N LEU A 95 8.58 -7.58 -12.99
CA LEU A 95 10.01 -7.69 -12.69
C LEU A 95 10.92 -6.82 -13.57
N GLN A 96 10.44 -6.44 -14.75
CA GLN A 96 11.22 -5.71 -15.74
C GLN A 96 10.96 -4.20 -15.71
N LEU A 97 10.03 -3.76 -14.85
CA LEU A 97 9.72 -2.34 -14.71
C LEU A 97 10.89 -1.62 -14.05
N ASP A 98 11.20 -0.44 -14.59
CA ASP A 98 12.16 0.43 -13.95
C ASP A 98 11.62 0.90 -12.58
N PRO A 99 12.45 0.92 -11.53
CA PRO A 99 12.00 1.34 -10.20
C PRO A 99 11.47 2.78 -10.14
N VAL A 100 12.05 3.70 -10.93
CA VAL A 100 11.60 5.11 -10.99
C VAL A 100 10.24 5.19 -11.68
N GLU A 101 10.08 4.50 -12.81
CA GLU A 101 8.79 4.42 -13.52
C GLU A 101 7.70 3.79 -12.63
N THR A 102 8.07 2.78 -11.85
CA THR A 102 7.17 2.15 -10.87
C THR A 102 6.71 3.15 -9.81
N LEU A 103 7.62 4.00 -9.31
CA LEU A 103 7.28 5.05 -8.34
C LEU A 103 6.37 6.12 -8.96
N GLU A 104 6.61 6.53 -10.20
CA GLU A 104 5.73 7.46 -10.92
C GLU A 104 4.32 6.87 -11.09
N ILE A 105 4.20 5.57 -11.38
CA ILE A 105 2.90 4.91 -11.46
C ILE A 105 2.22 4.85 -10.07
N ILE A 106 2.97 4.58 -9.01
CA ILE A 106 2.45 4.60 -7.64
C ILE A 106 1.95 6.00 -7.26
N GLU A 107 2.67 7.05 -7.65
CA GLU A 107 2.25 8.44 -7.44
C GLU A 107 0.89 8.72 -8.08
N VAL A 108 0.65 8.24 -9.31
CA VAL A 108 -0.67 8.35 -9.96
C VAL A 108 -1.77 7.68 -9.12
N TYR A 109 -1.51 6.53 -8.50
CA TYR A 109 -2.48 5.91 -7.58
C TYR A 109 -2.71 6.73 -6.32
N VAL A 110 -1.65 7.27 -5.71
CA VAL A 110 -1.76 8.10 -4.50
C VAL A 110 -2.60 9.35 -4.77
N ASP A 111 -2.39 9.98 -5.91
CA ASP A 111 -3.06 11.23 -6.28
C ASP A 111 -4.50 11.03 -6.75
N LYS A 112 -4.74 9.98 -7.53
CA LYS A 112 -6.01 9.80 -8.25
C LYS A 112 -6.92 8.77 -7.60
N ALA A 113 -6.38 7.81 -6.85
CA ALA A 113 -7.17 6.79 -6.19
C ALA A 113 -7.39 7.11 -4.71
N ASN A 114 -8.59 6.80 -4.21
CA ASN A 114 -8.88 6.92 -2.79
C ASN A 114 -8.31 5.73 -2.01
N LEU A 115 -6.99 5.71 -1.85
CA LEU A 115 -6.24 4.62 -1.20
C LEU A 115 -6.66 4.42 0.26
N GLY A 116 -6.99 5.49 0.99
CA GLY A 116 -7.49 5.39 2.36
C GLY A 116 -8.82 4.62 2.46
N LYS A 117 -9.76 4.90 1.53
CA LYS A 117 -11.01 4.14 1.44
C LYS A 117 -10.75 2.70 0.97
N ALA A 118 -9.86 2.49 0.01
CA ALA A 118 -9.50 1.15 -0.47
C ALA A 118 -8.92 0.30 0.67
N PHE A 119 -7.98 0.84 1.45
CA PHE A 119 -7.41 0.18 2.63
C PHE A 119 -8.49 -0.19 3.65
N THR A 120 -9.39 0.74 3.97
CA THR A 120 -10.50 0.50 4.91
C THR A 120 -11.39 -0.66 4.46
N LEU A 121 -11.71 -0.72 3.15
CA LEU A 121 -12.51 -1.79 2.57
C LEU A 121 -11.77 -3.12 2.58
N VAL A 122 -10.49 -3.15 2.20
CA VAL A 122 -9.63 -4.34 2.28
C VAL A 122 -9.55 -4.87 3.70
N ARG A 123 -9.33 -3.99 4.69
CA ARG A 123 -9.31 -4.33 6.11
C ARG A 123 -10.64 -4.95 6.57
N SER A 124 -11.76 -4.33 6.22
CA SER A 124 -13.09 -4.82 6.56
C SER A 124 -13.37 -6.20 5.95
N LEU A 125 -13.02 -6.37 4.66
CA LEU A 125 -13.15 -7.64 3.95
C LEU A 125 -12.27 -8.73 4.57
N THR A 126 -11.01 -8.41 4.86
CA THR A 126 -10.04 -9.34 5.46
C THR A 126 -10.51 -9.80 6.83
N LYS A 127 -11.00 -8.88 7.68
CA LYS A 127 -11.59 -9.21 8.98
C LYS A 127 -12.80 -10.13 8.84
N LYS A 128 -13.70 -9.85 7.89
CA LYS A 128 -14.91 -10.67 7.68
C LYS A 128 -14.62 -12.05 7.10
N MET A 129 -13.66 -12.16 6.19
CA MET A 129 -13.37 -13.42 5.49
C MET A 129 -12.40 -14.31 6.26
N PHE A 130 -11.45 -13.72 6.99
CA PHE A 130 -10.32 -14.44 7.57
C PHE A 130 -10.15 -14.22 9.08
N ASN A 131 -11.03 -13.44 9.71
CA ASN A 131 -10.92 -13.03 11.13
C ASN A 131 -9.55 -12.42 11.48
N PHE A 132 -8.91 -11.78 10.51
CA PHE A 132 -7.59 -11.19 10.64
C PHE A 132 -7.73 -9.66 10.80
N GLU A 133 -7.16 -9.12 11.88
CA GLU A 133 -7.24 -7.70 12.20
C GLU A 133 -6.00 -6.95 11.72
N ILE A 134 -6.14 -6.22 10.62
CA ILE A 134 -5.15 -5.24 10.18
C ILE A 134 -5.37 -3.96 11.02
N PRO A 135 -4.33 -3.31 11.57
CA PRO A 135 -4.48 -2.02 12.25
C PRO A 135 -5.02 -0.92 11.31
N ASP A 136 -5.61 0.14 11.87
CA ASP A 136 -6.03 1.30 11.06
C ASP A 136 -4.82 2.14 10.61
N MET A 137 -4.94 2.84 9.48
CA MET A 137 -3.92 3.79 9.03
C MET A 137 -3.65 4.91 10.03
N LYS A 138 -4.70 5.41 10.70
CA LYS A 138 -4.52 6.40 11.76
C LYS A 138 -3.70 5.84 12.93
N MET A 139 -4.03 4.63 13.38
CA MET A 139 -3.28 3.99 14.46
C MET A 139 -1.82 3.74 14.09
N ILE A 140 -1.55 3.32 12.85
CA ILE A 140 -0.18 3.12 12.35
C ILE A 140 0.57 4.46 12.31
N LEU A 141 -0.05 5.52 11.78
CA LEU A 141 0.56 6.85 11.73
C LEU A 141 0.78 7.47 13.12
N GLU A 142 -0.16 7.29 14.04
CA GLU A 142 -0.05 7.76 15.43
C GLU A 142 1.08 7.05 16.17
N ARG A 143 1.23 5.74 15.97
CA ARG A 143 2.35 4.97 16.53
C ARG A 143 3.69 5.43 15.98
N ILE A 144 3.82 5.55 14.66
CA ILE A 144 5.05 6.06 14.02
C ILE A 144 5.40 7.47 14.52
N LYS A 145 4.41 8.34 14.72
CA LYS A 145 4.64 9.70 15.24
C LYS A 145 5.00 9.74 16.72
N ALA A 146 4.43 8.84 17.53
CA ALA A 146 4.71 8.76 18.97
C ALA A 146 6.13 8.26 19.25
N GLU A 147 6.71 7.54 18.30
CA GLU A 147 7.99 6.84 18.43
C GLU A 147 9.12 7.50 17.62
N ALA A 148 8.81 8.50 16.79
CA ALA A 148 9.82 9.28 16.08
C ALA A 148 10.78 9.96 17.09
N PRO A 149 12.12 9.73 17.00
CA PRO A 149 13.07 10.39 17.86
C PRO A 149 13.11 11.88 17.52
N GLY A 150 12.63 12.71 18.45
CA GLY A 150 12.68 14.16 18.33
C GLY A 150 11.34 14.86 18.50
N ASN A 151 10.69 14.66 19.65
CA ASN A 151 9.89 15.74 20.22
C ASN A 151 10.22 15.84 21.71
N GLU A 152 11.49 16.13 22.00
CA GLU A 152 11.82 16.84 23.22
C GLU A 152 11.07 18.17 23.14
N SER A 153 9.98 18.21 23.90
CA SER A 153 9.23 19.39 24.24
C SER A 153 10.15 20.60 24.39
N SER A 154 9.96 21.55 23.48
CA SER A 154 10.21 22.96 23.70
C SER A 154 9.50 23.40 24.98
N ASN A 155 10.19 23.28 26.12
CA ASN A 155 9.74 23.86 27.37
C ASN A 155 10.92 24.26 28.26
N SER A 156 11.62 25.32 27.85
CA SER A 156 12.48 26.18 28.68
C SER A 156 12.88 27.38 27.80
N LEU A 157 12.63 28.65 28.07
CA LEU A 157 12.23 29.35 29.28
C LEU A 157 11.32 30.53 28.89
N SER A 158 10.22 30.67 29.63
CA SER A 158 9.74 31.99 30.06
C SER A 158 10.33 32.20 31.46
N GLU A 159 10.59 33.44 31.85
CA GLU A 159 11.32 33.87 33.07
C GLU A 159 12.85 33.86 32.85
N GLU A 160 13.58 34.98 32.88
CA GLU A 160 13.41 36.27 33.59
C GLU A 160 13.45 37.52 32.68
#